data_AF-A0A7K4H8P1-F1
#
_entry.id   AF-A0A7K4H8P1-F1
#
_cell.length_a   1.000
_cell.length_b   1.000
_cell.length_c   1.000
_cell.angle_alpha   90.00
_cell.angle_beta   90.00
_cell.angle_gamma   90.00
#
_symmetry.space_group_name_H-M   'P 1'
#
loop_
_entity.id
_entity.type
_entity.pdbx_description
1 polymer ?
#
loop_
_entity_poly.entity_id
_entity_poly.type
_entity_poly.pdbx_seq_one_letter_code
_entity_poly.pdbx_strand_id
1 'polypeptide(L)' 'MKQKSSKVKDFINEVIELCKKYEFSISHEDTHGAFLICNYDIKNIEWFRNAFDKTTK' A
#
# COMPACT_ATOMS: atom_id res chain seq x y z
N MET A 1 12.40 5.09 12.34
CA MET A 1 11.21 4.29 11.96
C MET A 1 11.56 2.82 12.13
N LYS A 2 10.73 1.99 12.78
CA LYS A 2 10.95 0.53 12.82
C LYS A 2 10.98 0.00 11.39
N GLN A 3 11.93 -0.88 11.10
CA GLN A 3 12.07 -1.49 9.77
C GLN A 3 10.95 -2.53 9.57
N LYS A 4 10.24 -2.47 8.43
CA LYS A 4 9.21 -3.47 8.07
C LYS A 4 9.82 -4.87 8.01
N SER A 5 9.06 -5.89 8.43
CA SER A 5 9.46 -7.29 8.24
C SER A 5 9.61 -7.64 6.75
N SER A 6 10.41 -8.66 6.42
CA SER A 6 10.56 -9.12 5.02
C SER A 6 9.22 -9.53 4.42
N LYS A 7 8.42 -10.31 5.16
CA LYS A 7 7.08 -10.75 4.72
C LYS A 7 6.17 -9.58 4.36
N VAL A 8 6.19 -8.49 5.13
CA VAL A 8 5.38 -7.30 4.84
C VAL A 8 5.89 -6.55 3.61
N LYS A 9 7.22 -6.48 3.41
CA LYS A 9 7.80 -5.89 2.20
C LYS A 9 7.41 -6.68 0.95
N ASP A 10 7.48 -8.01 1.02
CA ASP A 10 7.13 -8.90 -0.09
C ASP A 10 5.64 -8.76 -0.45
N PHE A 11 4.77 -8.79 0.57
CA PHE A 11 3.33 -8.52 0.39
C PHE A 11 3.06 -7.16 -0.29
N ILE A 12 3.70 -6.09 0.18
CA ILE A 12 3.54 -4.76 -0.42
C ILE A 12 3.96 -4.78 -1.89
N ASN A 13 5.08 -5.43 -2.23
CA ASN A 13 5.56 -5.50 -3.60
C ASN A 13 4.58 -6.27 -4.49
N GLU A 14 4.06 -7.42 -4.04
CA GLU A 14 3.07 -8.20 -4.79
C GLU A 14 1.78 -7.42 -5.05
N VAL A 15 1.29 -6.68 -4.05
CA VAL A 15 0.11 -5.81 -4.21
C VAL A 15 0.37 -4.68 -5.21
N ILE A 16 1.58 -4.10 -5.23
CA ILE A 16 1.95 -3.08 -6.22
C ILE A 16 1.96 -3.66 -7.64
N GLU A 17 2.44 -4.89 -7.82
CA GLU A 17 2.39 -5.54 -9.14
C GLU A 17 0.95 -5.83 -9.59
N LEU A 18 0.06 -6.20 -8.65
CA LEU A 18 -1.38 -6.30 -8.94
C LEU A 18 -1.98 -4.94 -9.33
N CYS A 19 -1.64 -3.87 -8.63
CA CYS A 19 -2.06 -2.51 -8.94
C CYS A 19 -1.68 -2.12 -10.38
N LYS A 20 -0.42 -2.37 -10.78
CA LYS A 20 0.05 -2.12 -12.15
C LYS A 20 -0.71 -2.95 -13.19
N LYS A 21 -0.88 -4.26 -12.92
CA LYS A 21 -1.54 -5.20 -13.84
C LYS A 21 -2.98 -4.79 -14.19
N TYR A 22 -3.71 -4.25 -13.23
CA TYR A 22 -5.12 -3.88 -13.39
C TYR A 22 -5.33 -2.37 -13.55
N GLU A 23 -4.27 -1.58 -13.66
CA GLU A 23 -4.32 -0.12 -13.81
C GLU A 23 -5.10 0.59 -12.69
N PHE A 24 -5.02 0.06 -11.47
CA PHE A 24 -5.64 0.63 -10.27
C PHE A 24 -4.62 0.88 -9.17
N SER A 25 -4.97 1.70 -8.18
CA SER A 25 -4.17 1.93 -6.97
C SER A 25 -5.06 1.95 -5.71
N ILE A 26 -4.46 1.61 -4.57
CA ILE A 26 -5.11 1.66 -3.26
C ILE A 26 -4.70 2.97 -2.59
N SER A 27 -5.69 3.75 -2.17
CA SER A 27 -5.51 4.95 -1.35
C SER A 27 -6.29 4.83 -0.05
N HIS A 28 -6.21 5.83 0.81
CA HIS A 28 -6.91 5.87 2.10
C HIS A 28 -7.74 7.14 2.21
N GLU A 29 -8.95 6.99 2.76
CA GLU A 29 -9.78 8.13 3.12
C GLU A 29 -9.35 8.67 4.49
N ASP A 30 -8.81 9.89 4.51
CA ASP A 30 -8.27 10.53 5.73
C ASP A 30 -9.29 10.64 6.87
N THR A 31 -10.59 10.62 6.57
CA THR A 31 -11.68 10.87 7.53
C THR A 31 -12.37 9.63 8.08
N HIS A 32 -12.59 8.59 7.28
CA HIS A 32 -13.44 7.44 7.69
C HIS A 32 -12.71 6.09 7.73
N GLY A 33 -11.40 6.07 7.48
CA GLY A 33 -10.57 4.87 7.65
C GLY A 33 -10.79 3.78 6.59
N ALA A 34 -11.55 4.08 5.54
CA ALA A 34 -11.77 3.18 4.42
C ALA A 34 -10.60 3.25 3.42
N PHE A 35 -10.40 2.16 2.70
CA PHE A 35 -9.54 2.15 1.51
C PHE A 35 -10.34 2.56 0.28
N LEU A 36 -9.71 3.35 -0.58
CA LEU A 36 -10.25 3.73 -1.88
C LEU A 36 -9.54 2.95 -2.97
N ILE A 37 -10.31 2.43 -3.93
CA ILE A 37 -9.78 1.90 -5.18
C ILE A 37 -9.92 3.01 -6.22
N CYS A 38 -8.80 3.44 -6.78
CA CYS A 38 -8.73 4.54 -7.74
C CYS A 38 -7.97 4.09 -8.98
N ASN A 39 -8.00 4.90 -10.04
CA ASN A 39 -7.09 4.72 -11.18
C ASN A 39 -5.64 4.68 -10.70
N TYR A 40 -4.77 4.01 -11.46
CA TYR A 40 -3.36 3.92 -11.12
C TYR A 40 -2.73 5.32 -10.96
N ASP A 41 -2.22 5.61 -9.77
CA ASP A 41 -1.48 6.83 -9.46
C ASP A 41 -0.22 6.45 -8.68
N ILE A 42 0.93 6.92 -9.15
CA ILE A 42 2.22 6.68 -8.52
C ILE A 42 2.26 7.19 -7.07
N LYS A 43 1.55 8.28 -6.76
CA LYS A 43 1.50 8.84 -5.39
C LYS A 43 0.83 7.88 -4.43
N ASN A 44 -0.23 7.20 -4.85
CA ASN A 44 -0.90 6.18 -4.03
C ASN A 44 0.01 4.96 -3.81
N ILE A 45 0.80 4.57 -4.82
CA ILE A 45 1.79 3.49 -4.70
C ILE A 45 2.89 3.86 -3.69
N GLU A 46 3.42 5.09 -3.77
CA GLU A 46 4.42 5.57 -2.81
C GLU A 46 3.85 5.64 -1.40
N TRP A 47 2.61 6.08 -1.26
CA TRP A 47 1.93 6.13 0.03
C TRP A 47 1.75 4.73 0.61
N PHE A 48 1.24 3.78 -0.19
CA PHE A 48 1.07 2.38 0.21
C PHE A 48 2.41 1.72 0.57
N ARG A 49 3.49 1.98 -0.18
CA ARG A 49 4.85 1.49 0.13
C ARG A 49 5.35 1.97 1.51
N ASN A 50 4.91 3.16 1.92
CA ASN A 50 5.25 3.75 3.20
C ASN A 50 4.33 3.35 4.35
N ALA A 51 3.30 2.52 4.11
CA ALA A 51 2.38 2.03 5.14
C ALA A 51 3.10 1.48 6.38
N PHE A 52 2.54 1.68 7.56
CA PHE A 52 3.18 1.26 8.81
C PHE A 52 3.03 -0.25 9.04
N ASP A 53 4.11 -0.94 9.38
CA ASP A 53 4.06 -2.36 9.76
C ASP A 53 3.60 -2.51 11.21
N LYS A 54 2.33 -2.87 11.40
CA LYS A 54 1.73 -3.20 12.71
C LYS A 54 1.76 -4.69 13.04
N THR A 55 2.43 -5.52 12.24
CA THR A 55 2.55 -6.97 12.50
C THR A 55 3.62 -7.30 13.52
N THR A 56 4.60 -6.40 13.70
CA THR A 56 5.64 -6.51 14.72
C THR A 56 5.25 -5.71 15.96
N LYS A 57 5.16 -6.38 17.12
CA LYS A 57 4.98 -5.72 18.43
C LYS A 57 6.15 -4.76 18.75
#